data_AF-A0A9P6XTX7-F1
#
_entry.id   AF-A0A9P6XTX7-F1
#
_cell.length_a   1.000
_cell.length_b   1.000
_cell.length_c   1.000
_cell.angle_alpha   90.00
_cell.angle_beta   90.00
_cell.angle_gamma   90.00
#
_symmetry.space_group_name_H-M   'P 1'
#
loop_
_entity.id
_entity.type
_entity.pdbx_description
1 polymer ?
#
loop_
_entity_poly.entity_id
_entity_poly.type
_entity_poly.pdbx_seq_one_letter_code
_entity_poly.pdbx_strand_id
1 'polypeptide(L)' 'MHDENVDFAHVVKEVGQELAERIRDVTLKLYAEAAKFAATKGIIIADTKFEFGTDADGRLYIMDEMLTPDSSPVRA' A
#
# COMPACT_ATOMS: atom_id res chain seq x y z
N MET A 1 15.28 -1.57 -15.07
CA MET A 1 14.58 -0.33 -14.65
C MET A 1 14.05 -0.63 -13.26
N HIS A 2 14.30 0.25 -12.29
CA HIS A 2 13.93 0.04 -10.88
C HIS A 2 12.85 1.05 -10.48
N ASP A 3 12.10 0.72 -9.44
CA ASP A 3 11.15 1.65 -8.83
C ASP A 3 11.90 2.86 -8.29
N GLU A 4 11.33 4.04 -8.52
CA GLU A 4 11.85 5.30 -8.02
C GLU A 4 10.90 5.86 -6.96
N ASN A 5 11.46 6.39 -5.87
CA ASN A 5 10.66 7.07 -4.87
C ASN A 5 10.13 8.37 -5.45
N VAL A 6 8.81 8.50 -5.49
CA VAL A 6 8.10 9.70 -5.95
C VAL A 6 7.36 10.36 -4.80
N ASP A 7 7.16 11.68 -4.90
CA ASP A 7 6.32 12.40 -3.95
C ASP A 7 4.82 12.25 -4.27
N PHE A 8 3.96 12.67 -3.35
CA PHE A 8 2.52 12.58 -3.54
C PHE A 8 2.02 13.47 -4.71
N ALA A 9 2.70 14.57 -4.99
CA ALA A 9 2.32 15.47 -6.09
C ALA A 9 2.52 14.78 -7.46
N HIS A 10 3.57 13.98 -7.60
CA HIS A 10 3.77 13.12 -8.75
C HIS A 10 2.61 12.11 -8.89
N VAL A 11 2.22 11.42 -7.81
CA VAL A 11 1.09 10.48 -7.85
C VAL A 11 -0.21 11.16 -8.27
N VAL A 12 -0.51 12.34 -7.71
CA VAL A 12 -1.68 13.16 -8.09
C VAL A 12 -1.65 13.51 -9.58
N LYS A 13 -0.48 13.81 -10.14
CA LYS A 13 -0.33 14.11 -11.56
C LYS A 13 -0.63 12.90 -12.45
N GLU A 14 -0.23 11.71 -12.02
CA GLU A 14 -0.41 10.47 -12.78
C GLU A 14 -1.85 9.94 -12.73
N VAL A 15 -2.50 9.96 -11.55
CA VAL A 15 -3.81 9.30 -11.36
C VAL A 15 -4.96 10.26 -11.00
N GLY A 16 -4.67 11.54 -10.80
CA GLY A 16 -5.63 12.54 -10.35
C GLY A 16 -5.77 12.62 -8.82
N GLN A 17 -6.22 13.78 -8.32
CA GLN A 17 -6.29 14.09 -6.88
C GLN A 17 -7.15 13.09 -6.10
N GLU A 18 -8.40 12.86 -6.55
CA GLU A 18 -9.37 12.04 -5.83
C GLU A 18 -8.88 10.60 -5.66
N LEU A 19 -8.35 10.01 -6.74
CA LEU A 19 -7.84 8.64 -6.72
C LEU A 19 -6.55 8.53 -5.90
N ALA A 20 -5.65 9.50 -6.01
CA ALA A 20 -4.42 9.54 -5.22
C ALA A 20 -4.72 9.60 -3.71
N GLU A 21 -5.68 10.43 -3.29
CA GLU A 21 -6.12 10.50 -1.89
C GLU A 21 -6.71 9.17 -1.42
N ARG A 22 -7.58 8.56 -2.22
CA ARG A 22 -8.18 7.26 -1.90
C ARG A 22 -7.12 6.16 -1.77
N ILE A 23 -6.13 6.12 -2.65
CA ILE A 23 -5.00 5.17 -2.58
C ILE A 23 -4.23 5.36 -1.26
N ARG A 24 -3.89 6.61 -0.92
CA ARG A 24 -3.18 6.92 0.33
C ARG A 24 -3.97 6.47 1.56
N ASP A 25 -5.24 6.81 1.62
CA ASP A 25 -6.09 6.54 2.79
C ASP A 25 -6.28 5.03 2.99
N VAL A 26 -6.52 4.28 1.90
CA VAL A 26 -6.64 2.82 1.94
C VAL A 26 -5.29 2.17 2.32
N THR A 27 -4.18 2.64 1.76
CA THR A 27 -2.82 2.16 2.06
C THR A 27 -2.51 2.27 3.55
N LEU A 28 -2.71 3.46 4.13
CA LEU A 28 -2.43 3.70 5.54
C LEU A 28 -3.34 2.88 6.46
N LYS A 29 -4.62 2.73 6.10
CA LYS A 29 -5.57 1.92 6.87
C LYS A 29 -5.19 0.45 6.86
N LEU A 30 -4.86 -0.12 5.70
CA LEU A 30 -4.45 -1.51 5.57
C LEU A 30 -3.17 -1.80 6.35
N TYR A 31 -2.16 -0.93 6.22
CA TYR A 31 -0.93 -1.04 6.98
C TYR A 31 -1.18 -1.02 8.50
N ALA A 32 -1.98 -0.06 8.98
CA ALA A 32 -2.26 0.08 10.41
C ALA A 32 -2.95 -1.17 10.99
N GLU A 33 -3.94 -1.74 10.30
CA GLU A 33 -4.63 -2.95 10.74
C GLU A 33 -3.70 -4.17 10.71
N ALA A 34 -2.89 -4.33 9.64
CA ALA A 34 -1.93 -5.41 9.52
C ALA A 34 -0.83 -5.34 10.60
N ALA A 35 -0.25 -4.17 10.81
CA ALA A 35 0.78 -3.93 11.82
C ALA A 35 0.22 -4.19 13.22
N LYS A 36 -1.01 -3.73 13.52
CA LYS A 36 -1.69 -4.00 14.79
C LYS A 36 -1.88 -5.50 15.00
N PHE A 37 -2.33 -6.23 13.99
CA PHE A 37 -2.50 -7.68 14.07
C PHE A 37 -1.16 -8.40 14.28
N ALA A 38 -0.13 -8.07 13.49
CA ALA A 38 1.21 -8.66 13.60
C ALA A 38 1.85 -8.42 14.96
N ALA A 39 1.65 -7.24 15.55
CA ALA A 39 2.14 -6.92 16.89
C ALA A 39 1.56 -7.87 17.96
N THR A 40 0.31 -8.34 17.81
CA THR A 40 -0.27 -9.36 18.72
C THR A 40 0.45 -10.71 18.66
N LYS A 41 1.24 -10.93 17.62
CA LYS A 41 2.05 -12.14 17.38
C LYS A 41 3.53 -11.90 17.66
N GLY A 42 3.91 -10.74 18.20
CA GLY A 42 5.31 -10.37 18.43
C GLY A 42 6.08 -10.05 17.16
N ILE A 43 5.39 -9.73 16.06
CA ILE A 43 6.00 -9.39 14.77
C ILE A 43 5.87 -7.89 14.52
N ILE A 44 6.95 -7.26 14.05
CA ILE A 44 6.93 -5.88 13.56
C ILE A 44 7.00 -5.91 12.03
N ILE A 45 5.99 -5.31 11.40
CA ILE A 45 6.00 -4.99 9.97
C ILE A 45 6.64 -3.61 9.85
N ALA A 46 7.84 -3.53 9.27
CA ALA A 46 8.57 -2.28 9.15
C ALA A 46 8.04 -1.40 8.00
N ASP A 47 7.75 -2.05 6.87
CA ASP A 47 7.19 -1.46 5.67
C ASP A 47 6.47 -2.55 4.85
N THR A 48 5.69 -2.13 3.87
CA THR A 48 5.02 -3.03 2.92
C THR A 48 4.69 -2.28 1.64
N LYS A 49 4.68 -2.99 0.51
CA LYS A 49 4.25 -2.46 -0.78
C LYS A 49 2.85 -3.01 -1.12
N PHE A 50 1.95 -2.14 -1.56
CA PHE A 50 0.66 -2.54 -2.10
C PHE A 50 0.53 -2.15 -3.56
N GLU A 51 -0.09 -3.02 -4.35
CA GLU A 51 -0.42 -2.74 -5.75
C GLU A 51 -1.94 -2.64 -5.89
N PHE A 52 -2.37 -1.54 -6.52
CA PHE A 52 -3.77 -1.25 -6.76
C PHE A 52 -4.03 -1.12 -8.25
N GLY A 53 -5.26 -1.44 -8.64
CA GLY A 53 -5.80 -1.02 -9.93
C GLY A 53 -7.28 -0.73 -9.87
N THR A 54 -7.82 -0.26 -10.98
CA THR A 54 -9.22 0.14 -11.09
C THR A 54 -9.95 -0.65 -12.17
N ASP A 55 -11.25 -0.88 -11.96
CA ASP A 55 -12.13 -1.34 -13.04
C ASP A 55 -12.64 -0.17 -13.89
N ALA A 56 -13.49 -0.49 -14.87
CA ALA A 56 -14.09 0.50 -15.77
C ALA A 56 -14.95 1.56 -15.05
N ASP A 57 -15.42 1.26 -13.84
CA ASP A 57 -16.23 2.15 -13.00
C ASP A 57 -15.38 2.95 -12.01
N GLY A 58 -14.04 2.84 -12.07
CA GLY A 58 -13.12 3.53 -11.17
C GLY A 58 -13.08 2.95 -9.76
N ARG A 59 -13.60 1.73 -9.55
CA ARG A 59 -13.53 1.06 -8.25
C ARG A 59 -12.12 0.55 -8.02
N LEU A 60 -11.54 0.90 -6.88
CA LEU A 60 -10.19 0.52 -6.49
C LEU A 60 -10.16 -0.92 -5.95
N TYR A 61 -9.25 -1.74 -6.49
CA TYR A 61 -8.97 -3.11 -6.06
C TYR A 61 -7.50 -3.25 -5.69
N ILE A 62 -7.22 -4.20 -4.81
CA ILE A 62 -5.88 -4.72 -4.55
C ILE A 62 -5.61 -5.80 -5.60
N MET A 63 -4.47 -5.74 -6.26
CA MET A 63 -4.17 -6.60 -7.41
C MET A 63 -3.10 -7.66 -7.17
N ASP A 64 -2.19 -7.46 -6.22
CA ASP A 64 -1.05 -8.37 -5.98
C ASP A 64 -1.09 -9.03 -4.59
N GLU A 65 -0.13 -9.93 -4.34
CA GLU A 65 0.12 -10.46 -3.01
C GLU A 65 0.42 -9.34 -2.00
N MET A 66 -0.05 -9.54 -0.76
CA MET A 66 0.15 -8.58 0.32
C MET A 66 0.68 -9.30 1.54
N LEU A 67 1.54 -8.62 2.29
CA LEU A 67 1.99 -9.05 3.62
C LEU A 67 2.76 -10.38 3.59
N THR A 68 3.44 -10.65 2.48
CA THR A 68 4.41 -11.74 2.33
C THR A 68 5.79 -11.26 2.77
N PRO A 69 6.72 -12.16 3.15
CA PRO A 69 8.10 -11.78 3.48
C PRO A 69 8.84 -11.05 2.34
N ASP A 70 8.41 -11.24 1.09
CA ASP A 70 9.01 -10.61 -0.09
C ASP A 70 8.49 -9.18 -0.29
N SER A 71 7.21 -8.94 0.02
CA SER A 71 6.58 -7.61 -0.03
C SER A 71 6.71 -6.80 1.26
N SER A 72 7.13 -7.45 2.37
CA SER A 72 7.16 -6.85 3.72
C SER A 72 8.33 -7.38 4.54
N PRO A 73 9.38 -6.58 4.81
CA PRO A 73 10.47 -6.95 5.68
C PRO A 73 9.97 -7.22 7.11
N VAL A 74 10.10 -8.47 7.55
CA VAL A 74 9.70 -8.91 8.89
C VAL A 74 10.88 -8.76 9.84
N ARG A 75 10.66 -8.12 11.00
CA ARG A 75 11.60 -8.16 12.12
C ARG A 75 10.95 -8.85 13.32
N ALA A 76 11.67 -9.81 13.90
CA ALA A 76 11.35 -10.47 15.16
C ALA A 76 12.11 -9.79 16.31
#